data_AF-A0A430AQG8-F1
#
_entry.id   AF-A0A430AQG8-F1
#
_cell.length_a   1.000
_cell.length_b   1.000
_cell.length_c   1.000
_cell.angle_alpha   90.00
_cell.angle_beta   90.00
_cell.angle_gamma   90.00
#
_symmetry.space_group_name_H-M   'P 1'
#
loop_
_entity.id
_entity.type
_entity.pdbx_description
1 polymer ?
#
loop_
_entity_poly.entity_id
_entity_poly.type
_entity_poly.pdbx_seq_one_letter_code
_entity_poly.pdbx_strand_id
1 'polypeptide(L)'
;MKLEDDYISVDEAYFLLKGLGLVSQEQTVRRWIREGKIKGHKESNKLGYQVSLNSLENYVLERRKVELSRQLVYRKGYIQGFEDAKKLIEYRAKIREDSD
;
A
#
# COMPACT_ATOMS: atom_id res chain seq x y z
N MET A 1 28.83 -14.89 -2.24
CA MET A 1 28.87 -13.43 -2.18
C MET A 1 27.75 -13.00 -1.22
N LYS A 2 28.06 -12.54 -0.01
CA LYS A 2 27.04 -11.96 0.87
C LYS A 2 26.74 -10.58 0.28
N LEU A 3 25.52 -10.34 -0.22
CA LEU A 3 25.07 -8.98 -0.50
C LEU A 3 25.10 -8.26 0.84
N GLU A 4 26.01 -7.30 1.01
CA GLU A 4 25.97 -6.42 2.16
C GLU A 4 24.65 -5.65 2.09
N ASP A 5 23.90 -5.71 3.18
CA ASP A 5 22.64 -5.01 3.32
C ASP A 5 22.99 -3.57 3.65
N ASP A 6 22.77 -2.65 2.71
CA ASP A 6 23.04 -1.23 2.94
C ASP A 6 22.07 -0.67 3.99
N TYR A 7 22.61 0.12 4.91
CA TYR A 7 21.83 0.78 5.95
C TYR A 7 21.82 2.28 5.72
N ILE A 8 20.64 2.88 5.87
CA ILE A 8 20.41 4.31 5.77
C ILE A 8 19.81 4.85 7.07
N SER A 9 19.97 6.15 7.29
CA SER A 9 19.37 6.81 8.45
C SER A 9 17.83 6.80 8.37
N VAL A 10 17.18 6.94 9.53
CA VAL A 10 15.72 7.13 9.58
C VAL A 10 15.27 8.35 8.78
N ASP A 11 16.07 9.41 8.76
CA ASP A 11 15.75 10.65 8.06
C ASP A 11 15.73 10.42 6.54
N GLU A 12 16.74 9.74 6.00
CA GLU A 12 16.78 9.35 4.58
C GLU A 12 15.61 8.42 4.23
N ALA A 13 15.36 7.40 5.05
CA ALA A 13 14.23 6.49 4.86
C ALA A 13 12.89 7.25 4.87
N TYR A 14 12.74 8.23 5.76
CA TYR A 14 11.57 9.11 5.82
C TYR A 14 11.41 9.95 4.55
N PHE A 15 12.48 10.57 4.05
CA PHE A 15 12.40 11.36 2.81
C PHE A 15 12.01 10.51 1.60
N LEU A 16 12.58 9.30 1.48
CA LEU A 16 12.19 8.35 0.43
C LEU A 16 10.70 7.99 0.53
N LEU A 17 10.23 7.58 1.71
CA LEU A 17 8.84 7.20 1.93
C LEU A 17 7.86 8.36 1.76
N LYS A 18 8.26 9.58 2.16
CA LYS A 18 7.47 10.79 1.99
C LYS A 18 7.35 11.17 0.52
N GLY A 19 8.43 11.08 -0.26
CA GLY A 19 8.41 11.28 -1.70
C GLY A 19 7.48 10.30 -2.43
N LEU A 20 7.29 9.12 -1.87
CA LEU A 20 6.34 8.11 -2.35
C LEU A 20 4.92 8.27 -1.79
N GLY A 21 4.65 9.26 -0.94
CA GLY A 21 3.34 9.50 -0.32
C GLY A 21 2.94 8.47 0.76
N LEU A 22 3.88 7.65 1.24
CA LEU A 22 3.58 6.54 2.17
C LEU A 22 3.59 6.96 3.65
N VAL A 23 4.26 8.06 3.98
CA VAL A 23 4.34 8.60 5.34
C VAL A 23 4.27 10.13 5.31
N SER A 24 3.69 10.71 6.36
CA SER A 24 3.68 12.15 6.60
C SER A 24 4.62 12.59 7.73
N GLN A 25 5.03 11.65 8.59
CA GLN A 25 5.81 11.92 9.79
C GLN A 25 6.92 10.88 9.96
N GLU A 26 8.14 11.35 10.24
CA GLU A 26 9.33 10.53 10.49
C GLU A 26 9.13 9.51 11.63
N GLN A 27 8.36 9.88 12.66
CA GLN A 27 8.03 9.00 13.79
C GLN A 27 7.34 7.70 13.36
N THR A 28 6.67 7.71 12.21
CA THR A 28 6.06 6.52 11.60
C THR A 28 7.12 5.49 11.22
N VAL A 29 8.26 5.94 10.70
CA VAL A 29 9.38 5.07 10.30
C VAL A 29 9.97 4.39 11.54
N ARG A 30 10.27 5.16 12.60
CA ARG A 30 10.76 4.62 13.88
C ARG A 30 9.80 3.62 14.50
N ARG A 31 8.50 3.87 14.39
CA ARG A 31 7.45 2.95 14.84
C ARG A 31 7.45 1.65 14.02
N TRP A 32 7.58 1.72 12.69
CA TRP A 32 7.63 0.52 11.85
C TRP A 32 8.85 -0.36 12.13
N ILE A 33 9.99 0.24 12.45
CA ILE A 33 11.17 -0.50 12.92
C ILE A 33 10.84 -1.26 14.21
N ARG A 34 10.25 -0.58 15.20
CA ARG A 34 9.85 -1.20 16.48
C ARG A 34 8.78 -2.28 16.33
N GLU A 35 7.86 -2.11 15.38
CA GLU A 35 6.82 -3.10 15.04
C GLU A 35 7.36 -4.26 14.20
N GLY A 36 8.63 -4.23 13.77
CA GLY A 36 9.24 -5.26 12.92
C GLY A 36 8.74 -5.27 11.48
N LYS A 37 8.06 -4.22 11.02
CA LYS A 37 7.56 -4.09 9.64
C LYS A 37 8.67 -3.82 8.64
N ILE A 38 9.70 -3.12 9.09
CA ILE A 38 10.93 -2.86 8.32
C ILE A 38 12.08 -3.19 9.26
N LYS A 39 13.08 -3.89 8.74
CA LYS A 39 14.28 -4.26 9.48
C LYS A 39 15.13 -3.01 9.73
N GLY A 40 15.51 -2.82 10.97
CA GLY A 40 16.43 -1.76 11.38
C GLY A 40 16.91 -2.00 12.80
N HIS A 41 18.00 -1.35 13.17
CA HIS A 41 18.60 -1.45 14.49
C HIS A 41 19.00 -0.07 14.99
N LYS A 42 19.16 0.07 16.31
CA LYS A 42 19.71 1.29 16.89
C LYS A 42 21.23 1.17 16.89
N GLU A 43 21.90 2.01 16.10
CA GLU A 43 23.36 2.01 15.97
C GLU A 43 24.00 2.58 17.24
N SER A 44 23.54 3.76 17.68
CA SER A 44 23.97 4.36 18.94
C SER A 44 22.97 5.41 19.41
N ASN A 45 23.18 5.98 20.60
CA ASN A 45 22.39 7.13 21.05
C ASN A 45 22.61 8.38 20.18
N LYS A 46 23.79 8.53 19.57
CA LYS A 46 24.13 9.68 18.73
C LYS A 46 23.62 9.52 17.30
N LEU A 47 23.77 8.34 16.71
CA LEU A 47 23.37 8.05 15.32
C LEU A 47 21.91 7.61 15.19
N GLY A 48 21.29 7.18 16.28
CA GLY A 48 19.90 6.75 16.28
C GLY A 48 19.69 5.41 15.58
N TYR A 49 18.52 5.26 14.94
CA TYR A 49 18.15 4.06 14.21
C TYR A 49 18.70 4.10 12.77
N GLN A 50 19.10 2.93 12.30
CA GLN A 50 19.49 2.64 10.93
C GLN A 50 18.50 1.64 10.34
N VAL A 51 18.18 1.81 9.06
CA VAL A 51 17.14 1.06 8.35
C VAL A 51 17.80 0.27 7.22
N SER A 52 17.53 -1.03 7.13
CA SER A 52 17.96 -1.85 6.00
C SER A 52 17.25 -1.36 4.74
N LEU A 53 18.04 -0.99 3.73
CA LEU A 53 17.52 -0.51 2.45
C LEU A 53 16.71 -1.62 1.76
N ASN A 54 17.23 -2.84 1.72
CA ASN A 54 16.52 -3.97 1.11
C ASN A 54 15.17 -4.24 1.80
N SER A 55 15.12 -4.18 3.14
CA SER A 55 13.87 -4.37 3.86
C SER A 55 12.88 -3.23 3.61
N LEU A 56 13.36 -2.00 3.50
CA LEU A 56 12.53 -0.83 3.19
C LEU A 56 11.93 -0.92 1.79
N GLU A 57 12.73 -1.27 0.78
CA GLU A 57 12.29 -1.45 -0.60
C GLU A 57 11.24 -2.56 -0.71
N ASN A 58 11.48 -3.71 -0.08
CA ASN A 58 10.51 -4.79 -0.04
C ASN A 58 9.18 -4.36 0.59
N TYR A 59 9.24 -3.64 1.71
CA TYR A 59 8.04 -3.10 2.37
C TYR A 59 7.25 -2.15 1.44
N VAL A 60 7.94 -1.28 0.71
CA VAL A 60 7.33 -0.37 -0.27
C VAL A 60 6.66 -1.15 -1.41
N LEU A 61 7.34 -2.17 -1.94
CA LEU A 61 6.80 -3.01 -3.02
C LEU A 61 5.54 -3.76 -2.58
N GLU A 62 5.55 -4.34 -1.38
CA GLU A 62 4.38 -5.03 -0.81
C GLU A 62 3.20 -4.08 -0.59
N ARG A 63 3.46 -2.89 -0.03
CA ARG A 63 2.45 -1.83 0.13
C ARG A 63 1.78 -1.48 -1.19
N ARG A 64 2.56 -1.26 -2.25
CA ARG A 64 2.04 -0.92 -3.59
C ARG A 64 1.23 -2.06 -4.20
N LYS A 65 1.68 -3.31 -4.05
CA LYS A 65 0.93 -4.48 -4.53
C LYS A 65 -0.44 -4.60 -3.86
N VAL A 66 -0.51 -4.35 -2.54
CA VAL A 66 -1.77 -4.37 -1.78
C VAL A 66 -2.70 -3.25 -2.26
N GLU A 67 -2.17 -2.05 -2.50
CA GLU A 67 -2.96 -0.92 -3.00
C GLU A 67 -3.53 -1.19 -4.39
N LEU A 68 -2.72 -1.66 -5.33
CA LEU A 68 -3.15 -2.05 -6.68
C LEU A 68 -4.22 -3.14 -6.63
N SER A 69 -4.04 -4.14 -5.77
CA SER A 69 -5.02 -5.21 -5.58
C SER A 69 -6.35 -4.68 -5.07
N ARG A 70 -6.33 -3.75 -4.09
CA ARG A 70 -7.55 -3.10 -3.57
C ARG A 70 -8.27 -2.28 -4.65
N GLN A 71 -7.52 -1.51 -5.44
CA GLN A 71 -8.09 -0.74 -6.57
C GLN A 71 -8.73 -1.66 -7.60
N LEU A 72 -8.11 -2.80 -7.91
CA LEU A 72 -8.65 -3.79 -8.83
C LEU A 72 -9.95 -4.41 -8.31
N VAL A 73 -9.99 -4.79 -7.02
CA VAL A 73 -11.20 -5.32 -6.37
C VAL A 73 -12.32 -4.28 -6.40
N TYR A 74 -12.01 -3.04 -6.02
CA TYR A 74 -12.99 -1.94 -6.03
C TYR A 74 -13.57 -1.72 -7.44
N ARG A 75 -12.71 -1.66 -8.46
CA ARG A 75 -13.14 -1.49 -9.85
C ARG A 75 -14.03 -2.64 -10.33
N LYS A 76 -13.67 -3.89 -10.01
CA LYS A 76 -14.48 -5.07 -10.34
C LYS A 76 -15.85 -5.01 -9.67
N GLY A 77 -15.91 -4.67 -8.38
CA GLY A 77 -17.17 -4.52 -7.65
C GLY A 77 -18.06 -3.42 -8.24
N TYR A 78 -17.46 -2.28 -8.61
CA TYR A 78 -18.19 -1.18 -9.26
C TYR A 78 -18.79 -1.60 -10.62
N ILE A 79 -18.00 -2.24 -11.48
CA ILE A 79 -18.47 -2.71 -12.81
C ILE A 79 -19.59 -3.73 -12.63
N GLN A 80 -19.42 -4.71 -11.74
CA GLN A 80 -20.44 -5.73 -11.48
C GLN A 80 -21.76 -5.11 -11.01
N GLY A 81 -21.70 -4.19 -10.04
CA GLY A 81 -22.89 -3.50 -9.55
C GLY A 81 -23.60 -2.68 -10.63
N PHE A 82 -22.85 -2.04 -11.52
CA PHE A 82 -23.41 -1.30 -12.66
C PHE A 82 -24.11 -2.22 -13.66
N GLU A 83 -23.50 -3.36 -14.02
CA GLU A 83 -24.09 -4.34 -14.93
C GLU A 83 -25.36 -4.97 -14.35
N ASP A 84 -25.36 -5.30 -13.06
CA ASP A 84 -26.53 -5.88 -12.39
C ASP A 84 -27.69 -4.88 -12.34
N ALA A 85 -27.39 -3.59 -12.08
CA ALA A 85 -28.38 -2.52 -12.14
C ALA A 85 -28.97 -2.37 -13.55
N LYS A 86 -28.12 -2.43 -14.59
CA LYS A 86 -28.57 -2.37 -16.00
C LYS A 86 -29.49 -3.52 -16.35
N LYS A 87 -29.13 -4.76 -15.99
CA LYS A 87 -29.98 -5.96 -16.20
C LYS A 87 -31.32 -5.83 -15.49
N LEU A 88 -31.34 -5.30 -14.27
CA LEU A 88 -32.58 -5.10 -13.52
C LEU A 88 -33.52 -4.11 -14.22
N ILE A 89 -32.97 -3.02 -14.77
CA ILE A 89 -33.74 -2.03 -15.53
C ILE A 89 -34.30 -2.66 -16.81
N GLU A 90 -33.47 -3.38 -17.57
CA GLU A 90 -33.89 -4.07 -18.80
C GLU A 90 -34.98 -5.12 -18.53
N TYR A 91 -34.83 -5.91 -17.46
CA TYR A 91 -35.82 -6.89 -17.04
C TYR A 91 -37.16 -6.22 -16.68
N ARG A 92 -37.11 -5.11 -15.94
CA ARG A 92 -38.32 -4.33 -15.59
C ARG A 92 -38.99 -3.70 -16.80
N ALA A 93 -38.22 -3.26 -17.80
CA ALA A 93 -38.76 -2.71 -19.04
C ALA A 93 -39.51 -3.80 -19.84
N LYS A 94 -38.92 -4.99 -19.98
CA LYS A 94 -39.56 -6.13 -20.65
C LYS A 94 -40.87 -6.56 -20.00
N ILE A 95 -40.89 -6.69 -18.66
CA ILE A 95 -42.14 -7.03 -17.95
C ILE A 95 -43.24 -6.01 -18.23
N ARG A 96 -42.89 -4.72 -18.35
CA ARG A 96 -43.85 -3.65 -18.61
C ARG A 96 -44.39 -3.72 -20.05
N GLU A 97 -43.54 -4.04 -21.02
CA GLU A 97 -43.95 -4.23 -22.42
C GLU A 97 -44.81 -5.50 -22.63
N ASP A 98 -44.56 -6.57 -21.87
CA ASP A 98 -45.32 -7.83 -21.95
C ASP A 98 -46.68 -7.78 -21.21
N SER A 99 -46.96 -6.70 -20.44
CA SER A 99 -48.19 -6.52 -19.67
C SER A 99 -49.21 -5.57 -20.30
N ASP A 100 -48.88 -4.95 -21.44
CA ASP A 100 -49.75 -4.13 -22.28
C ASP A 100 -50.24 -4.93 -23.52
#